data_AF-A0A935WLN5-F1
#
_entry.id   AF-A0A935WLN5-F1
#
_cell.length_a   1.000
_cell.length_b   1.000
_cell.length_c   1.000
_cell.angle_alpha   90.00
_cell.angle_beta   90.00
_cell.angle_gamma   90.00
#
_symmetry.space_group_name_H-M   'P 1'
#
loop_
_entity.id
_entity.type
_entity.pdbx_description
1 polymer ?
#
loop_
_entity_poly.entity_id
_entity_poly.type
_entity_poly.pdbx_seq_one_letter_code
_entity_poly.pdbx_strand_id
1 'polypeptide(L)'
;MAPTRRDVLAQLAALTAVAPFMRLPAAADPLDGSMAAYQAGRRRKQWTAAEVTARALERCRNAGARLRAIDVLSATALAEAREADERLASGRTRGPLDGVPILAKSIYDMAGTPTTGSSAEWARLFPDPVPRDALEIRRLRAAGAIVLGKTAADDFAYRGNGTSSHTGQVLNPYDPTGTMTPGGSSAGTAVAVACGLAFAGFGTDDGGSNRIPAQFTGVVGMKPTFGLVPRTGVIPTWPYLDTHGPLARTVADAALLLAAWACADADDRSPSPAPGTASAWPRSGTMR
;
A
#
# COMPACT_ATOMS: atom_id res chain seq x y z
N MET A 1 -23.38 24.52 14.59
CA MET A 1 -22.82 23.16 14.77
C MET A 1 -21.36 23.22 14.35
N ALA A 2 -20.44 22.66 15.14
CA ALA A 2 -19.05 22.49 14.70
C ALA A 2 -19.03 21.50 13.52
N PRO A 3 -18.22 21.73 12.47
CA PRO A 3 -18.14 20.84 11.32
C PRO A 3 -17.73 19.45 11.79
N THR A 4 -18.39 18.42 11.27
CA THR A 4 -18.04 17.04 11.59
C THR A 4 -16.72 16.68 10.92
N ARG A 5 -15.99 15.67 11.43
CA ARG A 5 -14.76 15.16 10.78
C ARG A 5 -14.99 14.75 9.32
N ARG A 6 -16.24 14.37 8.98
CA ARG A 6 -16.69 14.04 7.63
C ARG A 6 -16.77 15.28 6.72
N ASP A 7 -17.23 16.41 7.26
CA ASP A 7 -17.28 17.68 6.54
C ASP A 7 -15.85 18.18 6.27
N VAL A 8 -14.94 17.99 7.21
CA VAL A 8 -13.53 18.37 7.05
C VAL A 8 -12.84 17.51 5.97
N LEU A 9 -13.07 16.19 5.94
CA LEU A 9 -12.49 15.31 4.92
C LEU A 9 -13.08 15.55 3.52
N ALA A 10 -14.39 15.81 3.42
CA ALA A 10 -15.03 16.18 2.15
C ALA A 10 -14.58 17.57 1.65
N GLN A 11 -14.36 18.53 2.56
CA GLN A 11 -13.82 19.85 2.24
C GLN A 11 -12.34 19.77 1.85
N LEU A 12 -11.55 18.87 2.43
CA LEU A 12 -10.17 18.60 2.03
C LEU A 12 -10.09 17.96 0.63
N ALA A 13 -11.04 17.09 0.28
CA ALA A 13 -11.18 16.59 -1.08
C ALA A 13 -11.56 17.70 -2.07
N ALA A 14 -12.39 18.67 -1.66
CA ALA A 14 -12.75 19.83 -2.49
C ALA A 14 -11.63 20.87 -2.61
N LEU A 15 -10.74 20.98 -1.61
CA LEU A 15 -9.56 21.87 -1.65
C LEU A 15 -8.49 21.44 -2.68
N THR A 16 -8.56 20.20 -3.18
CA THR A 16 -7.75 19.78 -4.33
C THR A 16 -8.16 20.49 -5.64
N ALA A 17 -9.31 21.18 -5.67
CA ALA A 17 -9.81 21.87 -6.85
C ALA A 17 -9.38 23.34 -6.98
N VAL A 18 -8.74 23.97 -5.97
CA VAL A 18 -8.47 25.42 -5.97
C VAL A 18 -7.05 25.83 -5.49
N ALA A 19 -6.07 24.92 -5.51
CA ALA A 19 -4.68 25.35 -5.39
C ALA A 19 -4.12 25.69 -6.78
N PRO A 20 -3.51 26.87 -7.02
CA PRO A 20 -2.78 27.11 -8.25
C PRO A 20 -1.67 26.07 -8.32
N PHE A 21 -1.75 25.19 -9.32
CA PHE A 21 -0.80 24.12 -9.54
C PHE A 21 0.63 24.69 -9.49
N MET A 22 1.37 24.41 -8.42
CA MET A 22 2.79 24.17 -8.58
C MET A 22 2.88 23.00 -9.56
N ARG A 23 3.09 23.31 -10.83
CA ARG A 23 3.52 22.32 -11.81
C ARG A 23 4.90 21.88 -11.36
N LEU A 24 4.96 20.86 -10.51
CA LEU A 24 6.13 20.02 -10.45
C LEU A 24 6.44 19.60 -11.89
N PRO A 25 7.69 19.69 -12.35
CA PRO A 25 8.04 19.16 -13.66
C PRO A 25 7.51 17.73 -13.76
N ALA A 26 6.93 17.38 -14.91
CA ALA A 26 6.49 16.01 -15.13
C ALA A 26 7.69 15.09 -14.86
N ALA A 27 7.57 14.22 -13.86
CA ALA A 27 8.65 13.31 -13.52
C ALA A 27 8.99 12.48 -14.76
N ALA A 28 10.27 12.40 -15.11
CA ALA A 28 10.74 11.60 -16.25
C ALA A 28 10.39 10.11 -16.05
N ASP A 29 10.36 9.66 -14.79
CA ASP A 29 9.82 8.36 -14.40
C ASP A 29 8.47 8.52 -13.67
N PRO A 30 7.39 7.88 -14.13
CA PRO A 30 6.11 7.90 -13.42
C PRO A 30 6.21 7.42 -11.96
N LEU A 31 7.11 6.49 -11.63
CA LEU A 31 7.27 5.96 -10.28
C LEU A 31 7.84 6.97 -9.28
N ASP A 32 8.38 8.09 -9.73
CA ASP A 32 8.90 9.16 -8.88
C ASP A 32 7.83 10.25 -8.62
N GLY A 33 6.71 10.19 -9.35
CA GLY A 33 5.57 11.11 -9.22
C GLY A 33 4.47 10.64 -8.26
N SER A 34 3.33 11.34 -8.28
CA SER A 34 2.11 10.95 -7.57
C SER A 34 1.23 10.02 -8.40
N MET A 35 0.28 9.32 -7.76
CA MET A 35 -0.68 8.47 -8.50
C MET A 35 -1.55 9.29 -9.46
N ALA A 36 -1.90 10.52 -9.07
CA ALA A 36 -2.66 11.43 -9.93
C ALA A 36 -1.90 11.78 -11.22
N ALA A 37 -0.61 12.08 -11.12
CA ALA A 37 0.25 12.37 -12.28
C ALA A 37 0.43 11.13 -13.16
N TYR A 38 0.64 9.97 -12.54
CA TYR A 38 0.71 8.69 -13.25
C TYR A 38 -0.56 8.40 -14.06
N GLN A 39 -1.74 8.55 -13.45
CA GLN A 39 -3.01 8.34 -14.13
C GLN A 39 -3.25 9.35 -15.25
N ALA A 40 -2.83 10.61 -15.08
CA ALA A 40 -2.88 11.61 -16.14
C ALA A 40 -1.99 11.22 -17.33
N GLY A 41 -0.79 10.70 -17.08
CA GLY A 41 0.12 10.23 -18.12
C GLY A 41 -0.42 9.00 -18.87
N ARG A 42 -1.05 8.05 -18.17
CA ARG A 42 -1.73 6.90 -18.80
C ARG A 42 -2.83 7.34 -19.77
N ARG A 43 -3.70 8.27 -19.35
CA ARG A 43 -4.76 8.82 -20.21
C ARG A 43 -4.21 9.53 -21.45
N ARG A 44 -3.03 10.15 -21.33
CA ARG A 44 -2.30 10.79 -22.43
C ARG A 44 -1.44 9.81 -23.24
N LYS A 45 -1.49 8.51 -22.94
CA LYS A 45 -0.68 7.47 -23.56
C LYS A 45 0.83 7.73 -23.48
N GLN A 46 1.28 8.38 -22.41
CA GLN A 46 2.72 8.61 -22.15
C GLN A 46 3.41 7.34 -21.64
N TRP A 47 2.64 6.45 -21.02
CA TRP A 47 3.06 5.15 -20.52
C TRP A 47 1.83 4.28 -20.29
N THR A 48 2.04 2.98 -20.21
CA THR A 48 1.04 1.94 -19.89
C THR A 48 1.22 1.44 -18.46
N ALA A 49 0.21 0.76 -17.91
CA ALA A 49 0.34 0.09 -16.62
C ALA A 49 1.34 -1.07 -16.71
N ALA A 50 1.36 -1.81 -17.81
CA ALA A 50 2.32 -2.90 -18.04
C ALA A 50 3.77 -2.41 -18.02
N GLU A 51 4.10 -1.32 -18.72
CA GLU A 51 5.46 -0.75 -18.74
C GLU A 51 5.90 -0.29 -17.35
N VAL A 52 5.04 0.43 -16.63
CA VAL A 52 5.37 0.96 -15.30
C VAL A 52 5.45 -0.16 -14.26
N THR A 53 4.59 -1.17 -14.36
CA THR A 53 4.65 -2.37 -13.50
C THR A 53 5.91 -3.17 -13.75
N ALA A 54 6.30 -3.37 -15.01
CA ALA A 54 7.55 -4.06 -15.35
C ALA A 54 8.77 -3.33 -14.75
N ARG A 55 8.79 -1.99 -14.85
CA ARG A 55 9.83 -1.15 -14.23
C ARG A 55 9.83 -1.23 -12.71
N ALA A 56 8.65 -1.19 -12.08
CA ALA A 56 8.51 -1.31 -10.63
C ALA A 56 9.03 -2.67 -10.12
N LEU A 57 8.68 -3.77 -10.81
CA LEU A 57 9.18 -5.11 -10.51
C LEU A 57 10.70 -5.22 -10.69
N GLU A 58 11.28 -4.55 -11.69
CA GLU A 58 12.73 -4.49 -11.87
C GLU A 58 13.41 -3.69 -10.75
N ARG A 59 12.87 -2.52 -10.38
CA ARG A 59 13.33 -1.76 -9.20
C ARG A 59 13.27 -2.61 -7.93
N CYS A 60 12.21 -3.39 -7.74
CA CYS A 60 12.07 -4.32 -6.62
C CYS A 60 13.16 -5.42 -6.64
N ARG A 61 13.41 -6.06 -7.79
CA ARG A 61 14.42 -7.11 -7.92
C ARG A 61 15.85 -6.60 -7.74
N ASN A 62 16.13 -5.35 -8.09
CA ASN A 62 17.46 -4.78 -8.04
C ASN A 62 17.67 -3.96 -6.75
N ALA A 63 17.09 -2.76 -6.69
CA ALA A 63 17.25 -1.86 -5.56
C ALA A 63 16.55 -2.41 -4.30
N GLY A 64 15.36 -3.00 -4.46
CA GLY A 64 14.63 -3.60 -3.35
C GLY A 64 15.36 -4.78 -2.71
N ALA A 65 16.00 -5.65 -3.51
CA ALA A 65 16.84 -6.73 -3.00
C ALA A 65 18.09 -6.20 -2.26
N ARG A 66 18.77 -5.19 -2.82
CA ARG A 66 19.92 -4.54 -2.16
C ARG A 66 19.54 -3.90 -0.82
N LEU A 67 18.35 -3.32 -0.73
CA LEU A 67 17.80 -2.74 0.49
C LEU A 67 17.12 -3.77 1.41
N ARG A 68 17.01 -5.03 0.97
CA ARG A 68 16.28 -6.12 1.65
C ARG A 68 14.82 -5.76 1.97
N ALA A 69 14.22 -4.89 1.16
CA ALA A 69 12.89 -4.34 1.40
C ALA A 69 11.76 -5.24 0.89
N ILE A 70 12.06 -6.22 0.04
CA ILE A 70 11.10 -7.11 -0.61
C ILE A 70 11.20 -8.50 -0.02
N ASP A 71 10.04 -9.07 0.32
CA ASP A 71 9.89 -10.44 0.82
C ASP A 71 9.61 -11.40 -0.34
N VAL A 72 8.50 -11.18 -1.05
CA VAL A 72 8.13 -12.00 -2.22
C VAL A 72 7.45 -11.14 -3.28
N LEU A 73 7.69 -11.41 -4.56
CA LEU A 73 7.00 -10.74 -5.67
C LEU A 73 5.90 -11.62 -6.24
N SER A 74 4.81 -10.99 -6.67
CA SER A 74 3.68 -11.65 -7.31
C SER A 74 4.01 -12.08 -8.73
N ALA A 75 3.70 -13.34 -9.06
CA ALA A 75 3.80 -13.83 -10.43
C ALA A 75 2.74 -13.25 -11.37
N THR A 76 1.62 -12.74 -10.83
CA THR A 76 0.48 -12.25 -11.63
C THR A 76 0.51 -10.75 -11.90
N ALA A 77 1.38 -9.99 -11.24
CA ALA A 77 1.37 -8.53 -11.29
C ALA A 77 1.42 -7.95 -12.72
N LEU A 78 2.25 -8.53 -13.60
CA LEU A 78 2.34 -8.06 -14.99
C LEU A 78 1.10 -8.39 -15.82
N ALA A 79 0.44 -9.52 -15.55
CA ALA A 79 -0.82 -9.87 -16.21
C ALA A 79 -1.94 -8.91 -15.76
N GLU A 80 -2.06 -8.67 -14.45
CA GLU A 80 -3.01 -7.69 -13.87
C GLU A 80 -2.81 -6.28 -14.47
N ALA A 81 -1.56 -5.90 -14.76
CA ALA A 81 -1.22 -4.64 -15.42
C ALA A 81 -1.74 -4.56 -16.86
N ARG A 82 -1.59 -5.62 -17.64
CA ARG A 82 -2.10 -5.68 -19.02
C ARG A 82 -3.63 -5.58 -19.04
N GLU A 83 -4.30 -6.25 -18.13
CA GLU A 83 -5.76 -6.11 -17.99
C GLU A 83 -6.17 -4.68 -17.61
N ALA A 84 -5.37 -3.96 -16.81
CA ALA A 84 -5.62 -2.56 -16.50
C ALA A 84 -5.48 -1.65 -17.72
N ASP A 85 -4.59 -1.98 -18.65
CA ASP A 85 -4.45 -1.27 -19.92
C ASP A 85 -5.62 -1.55 -20.87
N GLU A 86 -6.09 -2.81 -20.93
CA GLU A 86 -7.30 -3.17 -21.68
C GLU A 86 -8.55 -2.46 -21.14
N ARG A 87 -8.69 -2.37 -19.81
CA ARG A 87 -9.75 -1.59 -19.16
C ARG A 87 -9.68 -0.11 -19.53
N LEU A 88 -8.49 0.47 -19.53
CA LEU A 88 -8.30 1.86 -19.95
C LEU A 88 -8.67 2.08 -21.42
N ALA A 89 -8.19 1.21 -22.31
CA ALA A 89 -8.45 1.30 -23.75
C ALA A 89 -9.94 1.16 -24.10
N SER A 90 -10.68 0.36 -23.31
CA SER A 90 -12.12 0.15 -23.48
C SER A 90 -13.00 1.10 -22.66
N GLY A 91 -12.43 2.10 -21.97
CA GLY A 91 -13.19 3.05 -21.16
C GLY A 91 -13.84 2.46 -19.90
N ARG A 92 -13.36 1.29 -19.44
CA ARG A 92 -13.90 0.52 -18.30
C ARG A 92 -12.97 0.57 -17.07
N THR A 93 -12.38 1.73 -16.80
CA THR A 93 -11.47 1.87 -15.65
C THR A 93 -12.21 1.67 -14.33
N ARG A 94 -11.54 1.06 -13.35
CA ARG A 94 -12.09 0.78 -12.01
C ARG A 94 -11.96 1.95 -11.02
N GLY A 95 -11.48 3.08 -11.49
CA GLY A 95 -11.29 4.30 -10.69
C GLY A 95 -9.83 4.76 -10.61
N PRO A 96 -9.50 5.63 -9.65
CA PRO A 96 -8.18 6.28 -9.59
C PRO A 96 -7.01 5.35 -9.26
N LEU A 97 -7.28 4.16 -8.74
CA LEU A 97 -6.25 3.14 -8.44
C LEU A 97 -6.06 2.12 -9.57
N ASP A 98 -6.87 2.16 -10.64
CA ASP A 98 -6.80 1.16 -11.68
C ASP A 98 -5.44 1.21 -12.40
N GLY A 99 -4.71 0.10 -12.36
CA GLY A 99 -3.37 -0.04 -12.89
C GLY A 99 -2.25 0.50 -12.01
N VAL A 100 -2.51 0.97 -10.78
CA VAL A 100 -1.47 1.54 -9.90
C VAL A 100 -0.68 0.43 -9.18
N PRO A 101 0.66 0.35 -9.35
CA PRO A 101 1.52 -0.56 -8.60
C PRO A 101 1.64 -0.19 -7.12
N ILE A 102 1.33 -1.15 -6.23
CA ILE A 102 1.44 -1.02 -4.78
C ILE A 102 2.07 -2.26 -4.13
N LEU A 103 2.48 -2.16 -2.86
CA LEU A 103 3.06 -3.26 -2.08
C LEU A 103 2.34 -3.47 -0.74
N ALA A 104 2.31 -4.72 -0.26
CA ALA A 104 1.72 -5.09 1.02
C ALA A 104 2.80 -5.58 2.00
N LYS A 105 2.64 -5.38 3.31
CA LYS A 105 3.54 -5.98 4.30
C LYS A 105 3.47 -7.52 4.29
N SER A 106 4.54 -8.22 4.65
CA SER A 106 4.65 -9.69 4.63
C SER A 106 3.64 -10.48 5.46
N ILE A 107 3.00 -9.85 6.45
CA ILE A 107 1.99 -10.47 7.31
C ILE A 107 0.59 -10.51 6.71
N TYR A 108 0.39 -9.95 5.51
CA TYR A 108 -0.88 -10.03 4.78
C TYR A 108 -0.94 -11.30 3.93
N ASP A 109 -2.08 -11.99 3.99
CA ASP A 109 -2.39 -13.06 3.06
C ASP A 109 -2.57 -12.49 1.66
N MET A 110 -1.88 -13.10 0.69
CA MET A 110 -1.97 -12.72 -0.71
C MET A 110 -2.01 -13.99 -1.55
N ALA A 111 -3.14 -14.20 -2.22
CA ALA A 111 -3.41 -15.40 -2.98
C ALA A 111 -2.29 -15.67 -4.00
N GLY A 112 -1.77 -16.89 -4.00
CA GLY A 112 -0.66 -17.28 -4.86
C GLY A 112 0.74 -16.95 -4.33
N THR A 113 0.86 -16.47 -3.09
CA THR A 113 2.15 -16.30 -2.38
C THR A 113 2.09 -16.86 -0.95
N PRO A 114 3.19 -17.36 -0.37
CA PRO A 114 3.21 -17.80 1.03
C PRO A 114 3.22 -16.60 2.00
N THR A 115 2.46 -16.64 3.09
CA THR A 115 2.50 -15.61 4.15
C THR A 115 3.63 -15.92 5.13
N THR A 116 4.78 -15.28 4.95
CA THR A 116 6.02 -15.58 5.68
C THR A 116 6.07 -14.98 7.09
N GLY A 117 5.29 -13.91 7.33
CA GLY A 117 5.44 -13.05 8.51
C GLY A 117 6.85 -12.44 8.67
N SER A 118 7.63 -12.42 7.59
CA SER A 118 9.07 -12.12 7.58
C SER A 118 9.94 -13.00 8.49
N SER A 119 9.42 -14.16 8.94
CA SER A 119 10.17 -15.11 9.75
C SER A 119 10.70 -16.28 8.92
N ALA A 120 12.01 -16.55 9.00
CA ALA A 120 12.64 -17.63 8.25
C ALA A 120 12.10 -19.01 8.63
N GLU A 121 11.90 -19.26 9.93
CA GLU A 121 11.39 -20.54 10.41
C GLU A 121 9.93 -20.74 10.01
N TRP A 122 9.11 -19.69 10.08
CA TRP A 122 7.73 -19.75 9.61
C TRP A 122 7.65 -20.01 8.10
N ALA A 123 8.42 -19.28 7.30
CA ALA A 123 8.47 -19.49 5.85
C ALA A 123 8.95 -20.91 5.48
N ARG A 124 9.82 -21.51 6.29
CA ARG A 124 10.28 -22.89 6.12
C ARG A 124 9.19 -23.92 6.47
N LEU A 125 8.41 -23.67 7.52
CA LEU A 125 7.34 -24.55 7.97
C LEU A 125 6.06 -24.42 7.13
N PHE A 126 5.82 -23.24 6.56
CA PHE A 126 4.62 -22.92 5.77
C PHE A 126 5.02 -22.30 4.42
N PRO A 127 5.68 -23.07 3.53
CA PRO A 127 6.19 -22.57 2.25
C PRO A 127 5.10 -22.42 1.18
N ASP A 128 3.92 -23.00 1.41
CA ASP A 128 2.87 -23.09 0.40
C ASP A 128 2.13 -21.76 0.21
N PRO A 129 1.76 -21.41 -1.03
CA PRO A 129 0.91 -20.25 -1.30
C PRO A 129 -0.43 -20.31 -0.57
N VAL A 130 -0.85 -19.17 -0.01
CA VAL A 130 -2.20 -19.07 0.57
C VAL A 130 -3.26 -18.97 -0.55
N PRO A 131 -4.48 -19.50 -0.35
CA PRO A 131 -5.50 -19.56 -1.40
C PRO A 131 -6.33 -18.27 -1.53
N ARG A 132 -6.22 -17.34 -0.58
CA ARG A 132 -7.09 -16.16 -0.48
C ARG A 132 -6.29 -14.92 -0.12
N ASP A 133 -6.75 -13.79 -0.65
CA ASP A 133 -6.26 -12.47 -0.26
C ASP A 133 -6.83 -12.05 1.10
N ALA A 134 -6.04 -11.29 1.87
CA ALA A 134 -6.52 -10.40 2.91
C ALA A 134 -7.61 -9.47 2.34
N LEU A 135 -8.57 -9.05 3.17
CA LEU A 135 -9.71 -8.27 2.70
C LEU A 135 -9.29 -6.93 2.06
N GLU A 136 -8.22 -6.30 2.55
CA GLU A 136 -7.63 -5.09 2.00
C GLU A 136 -7.07 -5.30 0.60
N ILE A 137 -6.26 -6.36 0.42
CA ILE A 137 -5.68 -6.72 -0.88
C ILE A 137 -6.80 -6.98 -1.88
N ARG A 138 -7.84 -7.72 -1.46
CA ARG A 138 -9.00 -8.00 -2.29
C ARG A 138 -9.73 -6.73 -2.73
N ARG A 139 -9.94 -5.77 -1.82
CA ARG A 139 -10.57 -4.48 -2.13
C ARG A 139 -9.72 -3.61 -3.02
N LEU A 140 -8.42 -3.56 -2.78
CA LEU A 140 -7.46 -2.82 -3.62
C LEU A 140 -7.42 -3.38 -5.05
N ARG A 141 -7.38 -4.71 -5.21
CA ARG A 141 -7.50 -5.39 -6.51
C ARG A 141 -8.85 -5.11 -7.18
N ALA A 142 -9.94 -5.08 -6.40
CA ALA A 142 -11.26 -4.70 -6.91
C ALA A 142 -11.33 -3.23 -7.38
N ALA A 143 -10.58 -2.33 -6.75
CA ALA A 143 -10.37 -0.95 -7.20
C ALA A 143 -9.37 -0.85 -8.39
N GLY A 144 -8.80 -1.98 -8.81
CA GLY A 144 -7.90 -2.10 -9.95
C GLY A 144 -6.42 -1.89 -9.63
N ALA A 145 -6.04 -1.73 -8.36
CA ALA A 145 -4.63 -1.64 -7.97
C ALA A 145 -3.91 -2.97 -8.26
N ILE A 146 -2.62 -2.87 -8.60
CA ILE A 146 -1.76 -4.02 -8.87
C ILE A 146 -0.87 -4.23 -7.65
N VAL A 147 -1.09 -5.33 -6.93
CA VAL A 147 -0.25 -5.67 -5.76
C VAL A 147 0.98 -6.40 -6.27
N LEU A 148 2.13 -5.71 -6.26
CA LEU A 148 3.39 -6.21 -6.82
C LEU A 148 3.96 -7.40 -6.05
N GLY A 149 3.56 -7.55 -4.78
CA GLY A 149 4.08 -8.54 -3.87
C GLY A 149 4.07 -8.02 -2.44
N LYS A 150 4.89 -8.66 -1.62
CA LYS A 150 5.03 -8.38 -0.20
C LYS A 150 6.40 -7.83 0.15
N THR A 151 6.42 -6.92 1.10
CA THR A 151 7.61 -6.25 1.62
C THR A 151 8.06 -6.90 2.92
N ALA A 152 9.36 -6.80 3.18
CA ALA A 152 9.94 -7.20 4.44
C ALA A 152 9.35 -6.41 5.61
N ALA A 153 9.16 -7.09 6.73
CA ALA A 153 8.73 -6.57 8.00
C ALA A 153 9.65 -7.10 9.10
N ASP A 154 9.56 -6.52 10.29
CA ASP A 154 10.09 -7.21 11.47
C ASP A 154 9.30 -8.52 11.69
N ASP A 155 9.97 -9.59 12.14
CA ASP A 155 9.35 -10.91 12.38
C ASP A 155 8.03 -10.77 13.15
N PHE A 156 6.93 -11.24 12.54
CA PHE A 156 5.58 -11.16 13.09
C PHE A 156 5.20 -9.76 13.59
N ALA A 157 5.76 -8.73 12.96
CA ALA A 157 5.60 -7.33 13.33
C ALA A 157 6.03 -6.95 14.77
N TYR A 158 6.85 -7.78 15.43
CA TYR A 158 7.13 -7.70 16.87
C TYR A 158 8.37 -6.87 17.26
N ARG A 159 9.06 -6.25 16.30
CA ARG A 159 10.15 -5.30 16.56
C ARG A 159 9.88 -3.96 15.85
N GLY A 160 10.78 -3.00 15.99
CA GLY A 160 10.60 -1.63 15.48
C GLY A 160 11.81 -1.10 14.72
N ASN A 161 12.67 -1.98 14.20
CA ASN A 161 13.96 -1.59 13.63
C ASN A 161 14.26 -2.19 12.24
N GLY A 162 13.31 -2.90 11.64
CA GLY A 162 13.45 -3.46 10.29
C GLY A 162 14.22 -4.78 10.27
N THR A 163 14.18 -5.55 11.36
CA THR A 163 14.88 -6.85 11.45
C THR A 163 13.98 -8.01 11.05
N SER A 164 14.22 -8.56 9.86
CA SER A 164 13.58 -9.76 9.33
C SER A 164 14.57 -10.92 9.39
N SER A 165 14.20 -12.04 10.00
CA SER A 165 15.00 -13.27 9.93
C SER A 165 14.92 -13.92 8.56
N HIS A 166 13.84 -13.67 7.80
CA HIS A 166 13.65 -14.20 6.45
C HIS A 166 14.48 -13.46 5.38
N THR A 167 14.48 -12.12 5.42
CA THR A 167 15.10 -11.27 4.38
C THR A 167 16.35 -10.52 4.88
N GLY A 168 16.65 -10.59 6.18
CA GLY A 168 17.72 -9.84 6.83
C GLY A 168 17.31 -8.41 7.24
N GLN A 169 18.30 -7.63 7.69
CA GLN A 169 18.08 -6.22 8.07
C GLN A 169 17.68 -5.38 6.85
N VAL A 170 16.49 -4.76 6.90
CA VAL A 170 16.08 -3.72 5.95
C VAL A 170 16.98 -2.50 6.12
N LEU A 171 17.49 -1.94 5.03
CA LEU A 171 18.42 -0.81 5.06
C LEU A 171 17.70 0.53 4.87
N ASN A 172 18.08 1.53 5.66
CA ASN A 172 17.57 2.89 5.50
C ASN A 172 18.18 3.54 4.25
N PRO A 173 17.38 3.99 3.27
CA PRO A 173 17.89 4.54 2.01
C PRO A 173 18.59 5.89 2.16
N TYR A 174 18.40 6.59 3.29
CA TYR A 174 19.05 7.87 3.57
C TYR A 174 20.38 7.70 4.32
N ASP A 175 20.73 6.48 4.73
CA ASP A 175 21.96 6.21 5.47
C ASP A 175 22.96 5.40 4.64
N PRO A 176 24.02 6.04 4.10
CA PRO A 176 25.06 5.33 3.35
C PRO A 176 25.94 4.44 4.23
N THR A 177 25.91 4.61 5.56
CA THR A 177 26.72 3.81 6.49
C THR A 177 26.10 2.46 6.83
N GLY A 178 24.77 2.32 6.67
CA GLY A 178 24.03 1.12 7.02
C GLY A 178 23.87 0.88 8.52
N THR A 179 24.09 1.91 9.36
CA THR A 179 24.01 1.83 10.83
C THR A 179 22.68 2.34 11.37
N MET A 180 22.00 3.22 10.64
CA MET A 180 20.71 3.78 11.00
C MET A 180 19.58 2.85 10.58
N THR A 181 18.68 2.58 11.52
CA THR A 181 17.48 1.80 11.23
C THR A 181 16.53 2.57 10.30
N PRO A 182 15.77 1.87 9.43
CA PRO A 182 14.61 2.46 8.75
C PRO A 182 13.36 2.53 9.63
N GLY A 183 13.45 2.16 10.92
CA GLY A 183 12.28 1.94 11.78
C GLY A 183 11.57 0.62 11.47
N GLY A 184 10.40 0.39 12.06
CA GLY A 184 9.60 -0.81 11.85
C GLY A 184 8.29 -0.79 12.63
N SER A 185 7.41 -1.79 12.51
CA SER A 185 7.66 -3.05 11.80
C SER A 185 7.37 -3.07 10.30
N SER A 186 6.81 -2.01 9.71
CA SER A 186 6.51 -1.93 8.26
C SER A 186 7.70 -1.39 7.45
N ALA A 187 8.92 -1.77 7.81
CA ALA A 187 10.17 -1.20 7.30
C ALA A 187 10.33 -1.33 5.79
N GLY A 188 10.14 -2.54 5.24
CA GLY A 188 10.27 -2.78 3.80
C GLY A 188 9.25 -1.97 3.00
N THR A 189 8.02 -1.79 3.50
CA THR A 189 7.01 -0.95 2.86
C THR A 189 7.46 0.51 2.81
N ALA A 190 7.94 1.07 3.92
CA ALA A 190 8.36 2.47 3.99
C ALA A 190 9.55 2.73 3.05
N VAL A 191 10.57 1.86 3.09
CA VAL A 191 11.74 1.92 2.22
C VAL A 191 11.36 1.77 0.74
N ALA A 192 10.47 0.83 0.41
CA ALA A 192 10.03 0.63 -0.96
C ALA A 192 9.31 1.86 -1.54
N VAL A 193 8.50 2.54 -0.74
CA VAL A 193 7.81 3.77 -1.14
C VAL A 193 8.78 4.95 -1.26
N ALA A 194 9.71 5.10 -0.31
CA ALA A 194 10.72 6.15 -0.32
C ALA A 194 11.62 6.07 -1.56
N CYS A 195 11.99 4.85 -1.97
CA CYS A 195 12.85 4.59 -3.12
C CYS A 195 12.11 4.48 -4.46
N GLY A 196 10.80 4.76 -4.51
CA GLY A 196 10.03 4.66 -5.76
C GLY A 196 9.98 3.25 -6.34
N LEU A 197 10.03 2.21 -5.50
CA LEU A 197 9.84 0.81 -5.94
C LEU A 197 8.36 0.52 -6.26
N ALA A 198 7.46 1.27 -5.62
CA ALA A 198 6.03 1.33 -5.91
C ALA A 198 5.51 2.76 -5.63
N PHE A 199 4.26 3.06 -6.00
CA PHE A 199 3.65 4.37 -5.70
C PHE A 199 3.32 4.51 -4.21
N ALA A 200 2.86 3.42 -3.62
CA ALA A 200 2.51 3.34 -2.22
C ALA A 200 2.57 1.88 -1.76
N GLY A 201 2.38 1.69 -0.47
CA GLY A 201 2.06 0.38 0.09
C GLY A 201 1.26 0.54 1.35
N PHE A 202 1.12 -0.56 2.09
CA PHE A 202 0.43 -0.55 3.37
C PHE A 202 1.04 -1.57 4.32
N GLY A 203 0.80 -1.32 5.60
CA GLY A 203 1.30 -2.12 6.70
C GLY A 203 0.39 -2.00 7.91
N THR A 204 0.89 -2.41 9.06
CA THR A 204 0.15 -2.44 10.34
C THR A 204 0.82 -1.53 11.36
N ASP A 205 0.05 -1.01 12.32
CA ASP A 205 0.51 -0.06 13.34
C ASP A 205 -0.19 -0.31 14.69
N ASP A 206 0.49 -1.06 15.55
CA ASP A 206 0.03 -1.36 16.91
C ASP A 206 0.58 -0.33 17.91
N GLY A 207 1.87 -0.03 17.79
CA GLY A 207 2.60 0.91 18.66
C GLY A 207 3.36 1.99 17.90
N GLY A 208 3.10 2.15 16.60
CA GLY A 208 3.88 3.00 15.70
C GLY A 208 4.38 2.30 14.45
N SER A 209 4.00 1.04 14.20
CA SER A 209 4.65 0.20 13.20
C SER A 209 4.54 0.66 11.74
N ASN A 210 3.65 1.60 11.41
CA ASN A 210 3.68 2.33 10.15
C ASN A 210 4.29 3.73 10.30
N ARG A 211 3.95 4.46 11.37
CA ARG A 211 4.37 5.85 11.57
C ARG A 211 5.87 6.00 11.85
N ILE A 212 6.47 5.09 12.62
CA ILE A 212 7.91 5.06 12.93
C ILE A 212 8.73 4.91 11.64
N PRO A 213 8.54 3.85 10.82
CA PRO A 213 9.33 3.72 9.62
C PRO A 213 9.03 4.82 8.60
N ALA A 214 7.78 5.32 8.54
CA ALA A 214 7.45 6.46 7.70
C ALA A 214 8.26 7.73 8.06
N GLN A 215 8.39 8.03 9.36
CA GLN A 215 9.21 9.15 9.83
C GLN A 215 10.69 8.96 9.48
N PHE A 216 11.20 7.74 9.60
CA PHE A 216 12.63 7.43 9.43
C PHE A 216 13.04 7.37 7.96
N THR A 217 12.09 7.13 7.05
CA THR A 217 12.31 7.07 5.60
C THR A 217 11.63 8.21 4.85
N GLY A 218 11.20 9.28 5.53
CA GLY A 218 10.68 10.49 4.87
C GLY A 218 9.42 10.30 4.03
N VAL A 219 8.53 9.38 4.41
CA VAL A 219 7.24 9.15 3.73
C VAL A 219 6.06 9.45 4.65
N VAL A 220 4.85 9.55 4.09
CA VAL A 220 3.61 9.65 4.85
C VAL A 220 3.23 8.26 5.34
N GLY A 221 3.05 8.11 6.66
CA GLY A 221 2.51 6.91 7.28
C GLY A 221 1.30 7.27 8.14
N MET A 222 0.17 6.61 7.92
CA MET A 222 -1.07 6.88 8.65
C MET A 222 -1.52 5.67 9.44
N LYS A 223 -1.86 5.87 10.71
CA LYS A 223 -2.65 4.93 11.51
C LYS A 223 -4.08 5.44 11.60
N PRO A 224 -5.07 4.78 10.96
CA PRO A 224 -6.46 5.21 11.05
C PRO A 224 -7.04 4.99 12.46
N THR A 225 -8.32 5.37 12.60
CA THR A 225 -9.13 5.00 13.76
C THR A 225 -9.23 3.48 13.84
N PHE A 226 -9.06 2.93 15.03
CA PHE A 226 -9.26 1.51 15.28
C PHE A 226 -10.67 1.07 14.83
N GLY A 227 -10.75 -0.06 14.12
CA GLY A 227 -11.98 -0.61 13.53
C GLY A 227 -12.47 0.08 12.23
N LEU A 228 -11.77 1.10 11.71
CA LEU A 228 -12.13 1.71 10.42
C LEU A 228 -11.83 0.80 9.21
N VAL A 229 -10.83 -0.05 9.36
CA VAL A 229 -10.28 -0.91 8.31
C VAL A 229 -10.45 -2.37 8.74
N PRO A 230 -10.61 -3.30 7.78
CA PRO A 230 -10.68 -4.72 8.08
C PRO A 230 -9.36 -5.23 8.66
N ARG A 231 -9.37 -6.47 9.16
CA ARG A 231 -8.16 -7.20 9.60
C ARG A 231 -8.12 -8.66 9.15
N THR A 232 -9.16 -9.11 8.45
CA THR A 232 -9.29 -10.49 7.98
C THR A 232 -8.20 -10.86 6.97
N GLY A 233 -7.49 -11.95 7.26
CA GLY A 233 -6.40 -12.48 6.42
C GLY A 233 -5.06 -11.79 6.67
N VAL A 234 -4.83 -11.28 7.88
CA VAL A 234 -3.55 -10.73 8.32
C VAL A 234 -3.13 -11.47 9.57
N ILE A 235 -1.84 -11.82 9.71
CA ILE A 235 -1.33 -12.44 10.94
C ILE A 235 -1.58 -11.45 12.08
N PRO A 236 -2.42 -11.80 13.08
CA PRO A 236 -2.79 -10.89 14.13
C PRO A 236 -1.59 -10.64 15.05
N THR A 237 -1.43 -9.39 15.46
CA THR A 237 -0.38 -8.99 16.41
C THR A 237 -0.99 -8.71 17.78
N TRP A 238 -1.54 -7.51 17.96
CA TRP A 238 -2.08 -7.02 19.23
C TRP A 238 -3.55 -6.65 19.03
N PRO A 239 -4.50 -7.55 19.33
CA PRO A 239 -5.90 -7.44 18.88
C PRO A 239 -6.63 -6.14 19.22
N TYR A 240 -6.19 -5.41 20.26
CA TYR A 240 -6.80 -4.16 20.71
C TYR A 240 -6.12 -2.89 20.16
N LEU A 241 -4.97 -3.02 19.52
CA LEU A 241 -4.24 -1.91 18.89
C LEU A 241 -4.12 -2.08 17.38
N ASP A 242 -4.18 -3.32 16.90
CA ASP A 242 -3.92 -3.70 15.52
C ASP A 242 -4.81 -2.93 14.55
N THR A 243 -4.15 -2.08 13.78
CA THR A 243 -4.75 -1.15 12.85
C THR A 243 -3.89 -1.07 11.59
N HIS A 244 -4.53 -1.18 10.43
CA HIS A 244 -3.85 -1.22 9.15
C HIS A 244 -3.87 0.15 8.47
N GLY A 245 -2.80 0.51 7.77
CA GLY A 245 -2.66 1.88 7.27
C GLY A 245 -1.76 2.04 6.06
N PRO A 246 -1.97 3.11 5.27
CA PRO A 246 -1.18 3.39 4.08
C PRO A 246 0.20 3.97 4.43
N LEU A 247 1.15 3.69 3.55
CA LEU A 247 2.41 4.41 3.40
C LEU A 247 2.52 4.94 1.96
N ALA A 248 2.76 6.24 1.80
CA ALA A 248 2.86 6.88 0.48
C ALA A 248 3.80 8.10 0.51
N ARG A 249 4.28 8.58 -0.63
CA ARG A 249 5.09 9.82 -0.68
C ARG A 249 4.29 11.10 -0.49
N THR A 250 2.97 11.04 -0.68
CA THR A 250 2.08 12.19 -0.53
C THR A 250 0.86 11.85 0.33
N VAL A 251 0.31 12.86 1.00
CA VAL A 251 -0.91 12.73 1.81
C VAL A 251 -2.10 12.34 0.92
N ALA A 252 -2.16 12.86 -0.31
CA ALA A 252 -3.22 12.54 -1.26
C ALA A 252 -3.22 11.06 -1.66
N ASP A 253 -2.04 10.50 -1.95
CA ASP A 253 -1.92 9.08 -2.31
C ASP A 253 -2.24 8.17 -1.10
N ALA A 254 -1.83 8.55 0.12
CA ALA A 254 -2.19 7.84 1.34
C ALA A 254 -3.71 7.82 1.58
N ALA A 255 -4.37 8.99 1.42
CA ALA A 255 -5.81 9.11 1.58
C ALA A 255 -6.57 8.30 0.52
N LEU A 256 -6.08 8.27 -0.72
CA LEU A 256 -6.68 7.48 -1.81
C LEU A 256 -6.65 5.99 -1.51
N LEU A 257 -5.53 5.48 -1.01
CA LEU A 257 -5.39 4.07 -0.59
C LEU A 257 -6.38 3.72 0.53
N LEU A 258 -6.37 4.51 1.61
CA LEU A 258 -7.25 4.26 2.76
C LEU A 258 -8.73 4.25 2.34
N ALA A 259 -9.14 5.18 1.47
CA ALA A 259 -10.52 5.25 0.99
C ALA A 259 -10.96 4.01 0.20
N ALA A 260 -10.03 3.29 -0.44
CA ALA A 260 -10.35 2.11 -1.24
C ALA A 260 -10.64 0.87 -0.38
N TRP A 261 -9.91 0.68 0.73
CA TRP A 261 -10.07 -0.51 1.58
C TRP A 261 -10.84 -0.27 2.88
N ALA A 262 -11.05 0.98 3.31
CA ALA A 262 -11.84 1.26 4.50
C ALA A 262 -13.27 0.72 4.34
N CYS A 263 -13.63 -0.25 5.19
CA CYS A 263 -14.96 -0.84 5.23
C CYS A 263 -15.18 -1.56 6.56
N ALA A 264 -16.45 -1.82 6.87
CA ALA A 264 -16.79 -2.79 7.89
C ALA A 264 -16.34 -4.20 7.48
N ASP A 265 -15.95 -4.98 8.46
CA ASP A 265 -15.56 -6.39 8.31
C ASP A 265 -16.46 -7.22 9.23
N ALA A 266 -17.30 -8.07 8.65
CA ALA A 266 -18.25 -8.88 9.42
C ALA A 266 -17.57 -10.04 10.15
N ASP A 267 -16.40 -10.46 9.67
CA ASP A 267 -15.62 -11.53 10.26
C ASP A 267 -14.67 -10.98 11.36
N ASP A 268 -14.47 -9.66 11.41
CA ASP A 268 -13.75 -9.01 12.48
C ASP A 268 -14.66 -8.74 13.68
N ARG A 269 -14.34 -9.38 14.82
CA ARG A 269 -15.06 -9.23 16.08
C ARG A 269 -14.69 -7.97 16.87
N SER A 270 -13.86 -7.08 16.33
CA SER A 270 -13.54 -5.80 16.98
C SER A 270 -14.76 -4.88 17.07
N PRO A 271 -14.83 -4.01 18.10
CA PRO A 271 -15.84 -2.96 18.14
C PRO A 271 -15.70 -2.06 16.91
N SER A 272 -16.66 -2.15 16.00
CA SER A 272 -16.74 -1.28 14.83
C SER A 272 -16.99 0.17 15.30
N PRO A 273 -16.31 1.18 14.73
CA PRO A 273 -16.65 2.57 15.01
C PRO A 273 -18.13 2.81 14.66
N ALA A 274 -18.81 3.62 15.48
CA ALA A 274 -20.26 3.83 15.43
C ALA A 274 -20.81 3.95 13.98
N PRO A 275 -22.00 3.39 13.71
CA PRO A 275 -22.58 3.33 12.37
C PRO A 275 -22.65 4.74 11.75
N GLY A 276 -21.93 4.93 10.63
CA GLY A 276 -21.82 6.21 9.91
C GLY A 276 -20.45 6.54 9.31
N THR A 277 -19.42 5.72 9.60
CA THR A 277 -18.01 5.99 9.24
C THR A 277 -17.48 5.18 8.04
N ALA A 278 -18.09 4.04 7.70
CA ALA A 278 -17.79 3.33 6.46
C ALA A 278 -18.55 3.98 5.29
N SER A 279 -17.83 4.65 4.38
CA SER A 279 -18.44 5.15 3.16
C SER A 279 -18.88 3.97 2.29
N ALA A 280 -20.16 3.93 1.93
CA ALA A 280 -20.59 3.17 0.77
C ALA A 280 -19.93 3.82 -0.46
N TRP A 281 -18.94 3.15 -1.04
CA TRP A 281 -18.50 3.47 -2.40
C TRP A 281 -19.73 3.42 -3.32
N PRO A 282 -19.95 4.39 -4.23
CA PRO A 282 -21.12 4.39 -5.07
C PRO A 282 -21.13 3.11 -5.93
N ARG A 283 -22.16 2.28 -5.74
CA ARG A 283 -22.52 1.29 -6.77
C ARG A 283 -22.73 2.08 -8.06
N SER A 284 -22.09 1.65 -9.13
CA SER A 284 -22.17 2.24 -10.46
C SER A 284 -23.62 2.54 -10.83
N GLY A 285 -24.04 3.79 -10.62
CA GLY A 285 -25.24 4.36 -11.19
C GLY A 285 -24.84 5.03 -12.48
N THR A 286 -25.40 4.54 -13.58
CA THR A 286 -25.36 5.17 -14.90
C THR A 286 -25.55 6.67 -14.81
N MET A 287 -24.52 7.46 -15.15
CA MET A 287 -24.73 8.83 -15.60
C MET A 287 -25.38 8.75 -16.99
N ARG A 288 -26.63 9.20 -17.06
CA ARG A 288 -27.19 9.77 -18.29
C ARG A 288 -26.68 11.19 -18.46
#